data_AF-A0A2A4KDR3-F1
#
_entry.id   AF-A0A2A4KDR3-F1
#
_cell.length_a   1.000
_cell.length_b   1.000
_cell.length_c   1.000
_cell.angle_alpha   90.00
_cell.angle_beta   90.00
_cell.angle_gamma   90.00
#
_symmetry.space_group_name_H-M   'P 1'
#
loop_
_entity.id
_entity.type
_entity.pdbx_description
1 polymer ?
#
loop_
_entity_poly.entity_id
_entity_poly.type
_entity_poly.pdbx_seq_one_letter_code
_entity_poly.pdbx_strand_id
1 'polypeptide(L)'
;MHPDTVSTHRPRPGIRIDLRHEEGCGAGWARVWGQRIGDSVTVSAGGGEPQRLTVPDKYATGLRLHTPMVATDDPAALRVCVTLASDGTERCFPDEAATTPRETP
;
A
#
# COMPACT_ATOMS: atom_id res chain seq x y z
N MET A 1 -16.65 11.95 6.37
CA MET A 1 -16.01 11.38 5.16
C MET A 1 -15.14 10.23 5.66
N HIS A 2 -15.28 9.03 5.10
CA HIS A 2 -14.53 7.85 5.53
C HIS A 2 -13.56 7.48 4.41
N PRO A 3 -12.31 7.13 4.72
CA PRO A 3 -11.39 6.68 3.71
C PRO A 3 -11.82 5.32 3.17
N ASP A 4 -11.98 5.22 1.87
CA ASP A 4 -12.37 3.99 1.20
C ASP A 4 -11.16 3.08 0.98
N THR A 5 -11.41 1.77 1.01
CA THR A 5 -10.40 0.80 0.55
C THR A 5 -10.49 0.72 -0.95
N VAL A 6 -9.45 1.20 -1.63
CA VAL A 6 -9.32 1.10 -3.09
C VAL A 6 -9.01 -0.35 -3.48
N SER A 7 -8.00 -0.95 -2.83
CA SER A 7 -7.53 -2.30 -3.14
C SER A 7 -6.96 -3.01 -1.91
N THR A 8 -7.02 -4.35 -1.90
CA THR A 8 -6.40 -5.19 -0.87
C THR A 8 -5.45 -6.20 -1.52
N HIS A 9 -4.20 -6.21 -1.08
CA HIS A 9 -3.13 -7.08 -1.57
C HIS A 9 -2.58 -7.99 -0.48
N ARG A 10 -2.10 -9.17 -0.87
CA ARG A 10 -1.53 -10.18 0.03
C ARG A 10 -0.22 -10.71 -0.57
N PRO A 11 0.92 -10.04 -0.33
CA PRO A 11 2.21 -10.41 -0.92
C PRO A 11 2.75 -11.75 -0.39
N ARG A 12 2.40 -12.12 0.86
CA ARG A 12 2.73 -13.41 1.47
C ARG A 12 1.62 -13.85 2.43
N PRO A 13 1.54 -15.15 2.77
CA PRO A 13 0.64 -15.63 3.83
C PRO A 13 0.84 -14.84 5.13
N GLY A 14 -0.25 -14.31 5.68
CA GLY A 14 -0.22 -13.52 6.91
C GLY A 14 0.07 -12.03 6.74
N ILE A 15 0.61 -11.57 5.59
CA ILE A 15 0.61 -10.13 5.28
C ILE A 15 -0.66 -9.76 4.52
N ARG A 16 -1.27 -8.66 4.93
CA ARG A 16 -2.27 -7.96 4.15
C ARG A 16 -1.86 -6.49 4.03
N ILE A 17 -2.13 -5.90 2.87
CA ILE A 17 -1.93 -4.48 2.58
C ILE A 17 -3.25 -3.96 2.01
N ASP A 18 -3.88 -2.97 2.65
CA ASP A 18 -5.02 -2.26 2.06
C ASP A 18 -4.53 -0.89 1.61
N LEU A 19 -4.77 -0.58 0.34
CA LEU A 19 -4.62 0.76 -0.20
C LEU A 19 -5.88 1.55 0.14
N ARG A 20 -5.69 2.69 0.79
CA ARG A 20 -6.75 3.60 1.20
C ARG A 20 -6.62 4.90 0.43
N HIS A 21 -7.76 5.48 0.09
CA HIS A 21 -7.86 6.80 -0.48
C HIS A 21 -8.96 7.58 0.23
N GLU A 22 -8.76 8.88 0.37
CA GLU A 22 -9.74 9.80 0.91
C GLU A 22 -9.90 10.95 -0.09
N GLU A 23 -11.07 10.97 -0.75
CA GLU A 23 -11.38 11.92 -1.82
C GLU A 23 -11.45 13.37 -1.32
N GLY A 24 -11.86 13.59 -0.07
CA GLY A 24 -12.00 14.93 0.50
C GLY A 24 -10.67 15.68 0.66
N CYS A 25 -9.59 14.96 0.93
CA CYS A 25 -8.24 15.49 1.10
C CYS A 25 -7.34 15.22 -0.11
N GLY A 26 -7.79 14.43 -1.09
CA GLY A 26 -6.96 14.01 -2.21
C GLY A 26 -5.70 13.30 -1.72
N ALA A 27 -5.87 12.31 -0.83
CA ALA A 27 -4.74 11.64 -0.19
C ALA A 27 -4.93 10.13 -0.14
N GLY A 28 -3.85 9.38 -0.42
CA GLY A 28 -3.82 7.93 -0.33
C GLY A 28 -2.69 7.41 0.54
N TRP A 29 -2.87 6.23 1.12
CA TRP A 29 -1.85 5.55 1.93
C TRP A 29 -2.06 4.04 1.94
N ALA A 30 -1.00 3.30 2.21
CA ALA A 30 -1.06 1.87 2.43
C ALA A 30 -1.19 1.55 3.93
N ARG A 31 -2.06 0.60 4.24
CA ARG A 31 -2.28 0.08 5.59
C ARG A 31 -1.87 -1.38 5.63
N VAL A 32 -0.97 -1.72 6.54
CA VAL A 32 -0.28 -3.02 6.53
C VAL A 32 -0.60 -3.81 7.80
N TRP A 33 -0.73 -5.12 7.64
CA TRP A 33 -0.89 -6.12 8.70
C TRP A 33 0.12 -7.24 8.56
N GLY A 34 0.54 -7.80 9.70
CA GLY A 34 1.40 -8.98 9.73
C GLY A 34 2.80 -8.74 9.17
N GLN A 35 3.19 -7.47 9.06
CA GLN A 35 4.56 -7.08 8.71
C GLN A 35 5.54 -7.54 9.79
N ARG A 36 6.74 -7.90 9.36
CA ARG A 36 7.87 -8.31 10.20
C ARG A 36 8.93 -7.21 10.19
N ILE A 37 9.82 -7.27 11.17
CA ILE A 37 10.96 -6.36 11.28
C ILE A 37 11.77 -6.43 9.99
N GLY A 38 12.11 -5.26 9.45
CA GLY A 38 12.85 -5.13 8.19
C GLY A 38 11.99 -5.12 6.93
N ASP A 39 10.71 -5.50 7.00
CA ASP A 39 9.82 -5.35 5.84
C ASP A 39 9.73 -3.85 5.49
N SER A 40 9.78 -3.52 4.20
CA SER A 40 9.67 -2.14 3.72
C SER A 40 8.49 -2.00 2.78
N VAL A 41 7.72 -0.93 2.93
CA VAL A 41 6.52 -0.66 2.15
C VAL A 41 6.62 0.76 1.63
N THR A 42 6.64 0.91 0.32
CA THR A 42 6.66 2.19 -0.37
C THR A 42 5.32 2.38 -1.07
N VAL A 43 4.62 3.47 -0.77
CA VAL A 43 3.41 3.90 -1.49
C VAL A 43 3.78 5.05 -2.41
N SER A 44 3.24 5.07 -3.62
CA SER A 44 3.41 6.16 -4.58
C SER A 44 2.09 6.44 -5.28
N ALA A 45 1.95 7.65 -5.81
CA ALA A 45 0.85 8.02 -6.68
C ALA A 45 1.41 8.70 -7.92
N GLY A 46 0.72 8.62 -9.06
CA GLY A 46 1.15 9.12 -10.37
C GLY A 46 1.32 10.66 -10.50
N GLY A 47 1.99 11.29 -9.54
CA GLY A 47 2.19 12.73 -9.43
C GLY A 47 2.67 13.18 -8.04
N GLY A 48 2.68 12.29 -7.04
CA GLY A 48 3.11 12.58 -5.67
C GLY A 48 4.46 11.97 -5.30
N GLU A 49 5.13 12.55 -4.31
CA GLU A 49 6.40 12.03 -3.78
C GLU A 49 6.18 10.67 -3.09
N PRO A 50 6.88 9.59 -3.50
CA PRO A 50 6.74 8.29 -2.88
C PRO A 50 7.05 8.33 -1.38
N GLN A 51 6.17 7.71 -0.59
CA GLN A 51 6.32 7.62 0.85
C GLN A 51 6.72 6.20 1.24
N ARG A 52 7.79 6.08 2.03
CA ARG A 52 8.31 4.80 2.49
C ARG A 52 8.10 4.62 3.99
N LEU A 53 7.65 3.43 4.35
CA LEU A 53 7.59 2.91 5.71
C LEU A 53 8.51 1.71 5.79
N THR A 54 9.53 1.79 6.63
CA THR A 54 10.36 0.63 7.00
C THR A 54 9.98 0.22 8.41
N VAL A 55 9.72 -1.06 8.64
CA VAL A 55 9.37 -1.60 9.97
C VAL A 55 10.65 -1.70 10.80
N PRO A 56 10.91 -0.77 11.75
CA PRO A 56 12.23 -0.64 12.34
C PRO A 56 12.47 -1.65 13.47
N ASP A 57 11.41 -2.07 14.17
CA ASP A 57 11.53 -2.92 15.34
C ASP A 57 10.26 -3.73 15.65
N LYS A 58 10.37 -4.62 16.64
CA LYS A 58 9.34 -5.58 17.05
C LYS A 58 8.03 -4.93 17.51
N TYR A 59 8.07 -3.71 18.04
CA TYR A 59 6.86 -3.01 18.50
C TYR A 59 5.93 -2.69 17.32
N ALA A 60 6.48 -2.57 16.11
CA ALA A 60 5.74 -2.32 14.88
C ALA A 60 5.15 -3.60 14.24
N THR A 61 5.53 -4.81 14.67
CA THR A 61 5.09 -6.09 14.05
C THR A 61 3.74 -6.63 14.53
N GLY A 62 3.25 -6.15 15.68
CA GLY A 62 1.91 -6.45 16.21
C GLY A 62 0.90 -5.32 16.04
N LEU A 63 1.35 -4.18 15.50
CA LEU A 63 0.54 -2.97 15.33
C LEU A 63 0.10 -2.80 13.88
N ARG A 64 -1.01 -2.10 13.71
CA ARG A 64 -1.53 -1.73 12.40
C ARG A 64 -0.72 -0.54 11.90
N LEU A 65 0.16 -0.76 10.94
CA LEU A 65 1.00 0.31 10.42
C LEU A 65 0.36 0.99 9.22
N HIS A 66 0.64 2.27 9.09
CA HIS A 66 0.17 3.13 8.03
C HIS A 66 1.38 3.81 7.41
N THR A 67 1.49 3.81 6.09
CA THR A 67 2.47 4.66 5.42
C THR A 67 2.08 6.12 5.61
N PRO A 68 3.03 7.06 5.49
CA PRO A 68 2.68 8.45 5.28
C PRO A 68 1.77 8.59 4.05
N MET A 69 0.98 9.66 4.05
CA MET A 69 0.03 9.93 2.97
C MET A 69 0.76 10.48 1.74
N VAL A 70 0.36 10.01 0.56
CA VAL A 70 0.72 10.58 -0.73
C VAL A 70 -0.45 11.41 -1.24
N ALA A 71 -0.16 12.59 -1.78
CA ALA A 71 -1.18 13.43 -2.42
C ALA A 71 -1.59 12.79 -3.74
N THR A 72 -2.89 12.53 -3.90
CA THR A 72 -3.50 12.08 -5.15
C THR A 72 -5.02 12.22 -5.12
N ASP A 73 -5.57 12.80 -6.18
CA ASP A 73 -7.01 12.85 -6.42
C ASP A 73 -7.51 11.58 -7.13
N ASP A 74 -6.59 10.77 -7.68
CA ASP A 74 -6.91 9.58 -8.46
C ASP A 74 -6.52 8.30 -7.68
N PRO A 75 -7.50 7.53 -7.16
CA PRO A 75 -7.21 6.31 -6.42
C PRO A 75 -6.59 5.20 -7.29
N ALA A 76 -6.80 5.22 -8.61
CA ALA A 76 -6.22 4.23 -9.52
C ALA A 76 -4.74 4.50 -9.81
N ALA A 77 -4.28 5.73 -9.61
CA ALA A 77 -2.87 6.12 -9.70
C ALA A 77 -2.05 5.65 -8.49
N LEU A 78 -2.69 5.17 -7.41
CA LEU A 78 -2.01 4.64 -6.23
C LEU A 78 -1.33 3.32 -6.52
N ARG A 79 -0.06 3.24 -6.12
CA ARG A 79 0.77 2.05 -6.20
C ARG A 79 1.42 1.77 -4.86
N VAL A 80 1.63 0.51 -4.54
CA VAL A 80 2.36 0.06 -3.37
C VAL A 80 3.36 -1.02 -3.73
N CYS A 81 4.61 -0.81 -3.37
CA CYS A 81 5.67 -1.80 -3.45
C CYS A 81 6.06 -2.25 -2.04
N VAL A 82 6.14 -3.55 -1.83
CA VAL A 82 6.56 -4.15 -0.56
C VAL A 82 7.78 -5.02 -0.79
N THR A 83 8.84 -4.74 -0.04
CA THR A 83 10.04 -5.57 0.03
C THR A 83 9.98 -6.40 1.30
N LEU A 84 9.99 -7.72 1.15
CA LEU A 84 9.97 -8.65 2.27
C LEU A 84 11.38 -8.85 2.81
N ALA A 85 11.59 -8.68 4.11
CA ALA A 85 12.91 -8.89 4.72
C ALA A 85 13.37 -10.34 4.72
N SER A 86 12.42 -11.28 4.61
CA SER A 86 12.71 -12.72 4.69
C SER A 86 13.59 -13.22 3.55
N ASP A 87 13.40 -12.67 2.37
CA ASP A 87 13.98 -13.13 1.11
C ASP A 87 14.40 -12.00 0.18
N GLY A 88 14.14 -10.73 0.55
CA GLY A 88 14.43 -9.55 -0.26
C GLY A 88 13.47 -9.37 -1.45
N THR A 89 12.46 -10.23 -1.60
CA THR A 89 11.52 -10.14 -2.71
C THR A 89 10.70 -8.86 -2.62
N GLU A 90 10.76 -8.09 -3.69
CA GLU A 90 9.88 -6.95 -3.91
C GLU A 90 8.62 -7.40 -4.68
N ARG A 91 7.46 -6.95 -4.22
CA ARG A 91 6.20 -7.08 -4.95
C ARG A 91 5.50 -5.73 -5.02
N CYS A 92 5.14 -5.33 -6.23
CA CYS A 92 4.43 -4.08 -6.49
C CYS A 92 2.97 -4.34 -6.89
N PHE A 93 2.09 -3.41 -6.51
CA PHE A 93 0.67 -3.44 -6.79
C PHE A 93 0.15 -2.04 -7.14
N PRO A 94 -0.87 -1.89 -8.01
CA PRO A 94 -1.34 -2.91 -8.94
C PRO A 94 -0.19 -3.42 -9.81
N ASP A 95 -0.13 -4.74 -9.96
CA ASP A 95 0.69 -5.37 -11.00
C ASP A 95 0.03 -4.95 -12.31
N GLU A 96 0.78 -4.44 -13.30
CA GLU A 96 0.18 -3.93 -14.54
C GLU A 96 -0.74 -4.97 -15.23
N ALA A 97 -0.64 -6.26 -14.90
CA ALA A 97 -1.57 -7.30 -15.35
C ALA A 97 -3.01 -7.19 -14.82
N ALA A 98 -3.30 -6.35 -13.81
CA ALA A 98 -4.64 -6.19 -13.24
C ALA A 98 -5.44 -5.00 -13.82
N THR A 99 -4.85 -4.20 -14.72
CA THR A 99 -5.57 -3.14 -15.44
C THR A 99 -6.34 -3.74 -16.61
N THR A 100 -7.32 -4.60 -16.32
CA THR A 100 -8.48 -4.71 -17.21
C THR A 100 -9.58 -3.89 -16.54
N PRO A 101 -9.97 -2.71 -17.08
CA PRO A 101 -11.17 -2.05 -16.63
C PRO A 101 -12.32 -3.05 -16.82
N ARG A 102 -13.04 -3.36 -15.74
CA ARG A 102 -14.28 -4.13 -15.83
C ARG A 102 -15.36 -3.22 -16.43
N GLU A 103 -15.32 -3.03 -17.75
CA GLU A 103 -16.46 -2.52 -18.51
C GLU A 103 -17.63 -3.49 -18.29
N THR A 104 -18.73 -2.97 -17.76
CA THR A 104 -19.95 -3.72 -17.45
C THR A 104 -20.96 -3.46 -18.58
N PRO A 105 -21.70 -4.48 -19.07
CA PRO A 105 -22.51 -4.43 -20.29
C PRO A 105 -23.73 -3.51 -20.25
#